data_AF-A0A962XMP2-F1
#
_entry.id   AF-A0A962XMP2-F1
#
_cell.length_a   1.000
_cell.length_b   1.000
_cell.length_c   1.000
_cell.angle_alpha   90.00
_cell.angle_beta   90.00
_cell.angle_gamma   90.00
#
_symmetry.space_group_name_H-M   'P 1'
#
loop_
_entity.id
_entity.type
_entity.pdbx_description
1 polymer ?
#
loop_
_entity_poly.entity_id
_entity_poly.type
_entity_poly.pdbx_seq_one_letter_code
_entity_poly.pdbx_strand_id
1 'polypeptide(L)'
;MAKKQKEKDTKQAKPARKGMGMAGRILFIFLIFACVLFRATALLVCVGMLPTIAAFMVTSGYYRAKAYAIGILNFAGCTPFILKLWGSGNDFDSVIDLLTDPIVIIVMYMSAVGGYMLNWCCVSFVSSLMYEKGKMRIKSIEKRREELVERWGEEVTGSIPLDPDGFPLESDKASLRRKF
;
A
#
# COMPACT_ATOMS: atom_id res chain seq x y z
N MET A 1 -32.07 -41.72 10.40
CA MET A 1 -31.00 -41.21 11.28
C MET A 1 -30.17 -40.14 10.56
N ALA A 2 -30.81 -39.03 10.19
CA ALA A 2 -30.20 -37.90 9.51
C ALA A 2 -30.70 -36.63 10.19
N LYS A 3 -29.78 -35.83 10.77
CA LYS A 3 -29.93 -34.44 11.30
C LYS A 3 -29.15 -34.20 12.61
N LYS A 4 -27.85 -34.54 12.66
CA LYS A 4 -26.98 -34.08 13.76
C LYS A 4 -25.63 -33.54 13.29
N GLN A 5 -25.61 -32.93 12.10
CA GLN A 5 -24.37 -32.40 11.49
C GLN A 5 -24.52 -31.01 10.87
N LYS A 6 -25.43 -30.19 11.43
CA LYS A 6 -25.52 -28.76 11.11
C LYS A 6 -25.66 -27.98 12.41
N GLU A 7 -24.55 -27.37 12.82
CA GLU A 7 -24.40 -26.18 13.68
C GLU A 7 -23.05 -26.24 14.38
N LYS A 8 -21.98 -26.19 13.60
CA LYS A 8 -20.75 -25.54 14.08
C LYS A 8 -20.79 -24.15 13.48
N ASP A 9 -21.44 -23.24 14.20
CA ASP A 9 -21.28 -21.82 14.01
C ASP A 9 -19.79 -21.50 14.04
N THR A 10 -19.25 -21.15 12.89
CA THR A 10 -17.95 -20.49 12.75
C THR A 10 -18.09 -19.11 13.40
N LYS A 11 -17.99 -19.06 14.73
CA LYS A 11 -17.76 -17.82 15.47
C LYS A 11 -16.39 -17.30 15.06
N GLN A 12 -16.40 -16.34 14.12
CA GLN A 12 -15.22 -15.55 13.78
C GLN A 12 -14.69 -14.91 15.08
N ALA A 13 -13.57 -15.44 15.57
CA ALA A 13 -12.88 -14.89 16.73
C ALA A 13 -12.37 -13.50 16.38
N LYS A 14 -12.90 -12.46 17.05
CA LYS A 14 -12.40 -11.09 16.92
C LYS A 14 -10.91 -11.08 17.32
N PRO A 15 -10.00 -10.52 16.50
CA PRO A 15 -8.59 -10.51 16.84
C PRO A 15 -8.37 -9.74 18.14
N ALA A 16 -7.77 -10.40 19.13
CA ALA A 16 -7.40 -9.79 20.40
C ALA A 16 -6.46 -8.60 20.11
N ARG A 17 -6.80 -7.41 20.63
CA ARG A 17 -5.95 -6.22 20.53
C ARG A 17 -4.61 -6.52 21.22
N LYS A 18 -3.59 -6.81 20.42
CA LYS A 18 -2.23 -7.06 20.91
C LYS A 18 -1.75 -5.80 21.62
N GLY A 19 -1.61 -5.88 22.95
CA GLY A 19 -1.12 -4.76 23.76
C GLY A 19 0.26 -4.29 23.30
N MET A 20 0.56 -3.02 23.55
CA MET A 20 1.86 -2.42 23.19
C MET A 20 2.99 -3.19 23.90
N GLY A 21 3.91 -3.76 23.11
CA GLY A 21 5.07 -4.48 23.63
C GLY A 21 6.00 -3.58 24.46
N MET A 22 6.90 -4.18 25.24
CA MET A 22 7.79 -3.46 26.16
C MET A 22 8.59 -2.34 25.46
N ALA A 23 9.12 -2.61 24.26
CA ALA A 23 9.79 -1.61 23.43
C ALA A 23 8.90 -0.40 23.09
N GLY A 24 7.62 -0.65 22.81
CA GLY A 24 6.66 0.42 22.55
C GLY A 24 6.38 1.27 23.79
N ARG A 25 6.30 0.66 24.97
CA ARG A 25 6.12 1.40 26.24
C ARG A 25 7.31 2.31 26.53
N ILE A 26 8.54 1.81 26.33
CA ILE A 26 9.77 2.58 26.50
C ILE A 26 9.78 3.78 25.53
N LEU A 27 9.45 3.54 24.25
CA LEU A 27 9.35 4.61 23.26
C LEU A 27 8.30 5.66 23.64
N PHE A 28 7.15 5.24 24.18
CA PHE A 28 6.10 6.15 24.60
C PHE A 28 6.53 7.03 25.78
N ILE A 29 7.21 6.46 26.78
CA ILE A 29 7.75 7.22 27.92
C ILE A 29 8.79 8.22 27.44
N PHE A 30 9.71 7.80 26.56
CA PHE A 30 10.71 8.69 25.97
C PHE A 30 10.07 9.84 25.20
N LEU A 31 9.01 9.55 24.42
CA LEU A 31 8.29 10.56 23.66
C LEU A 31 7.59 11.58 24.55
N ILE A 32 6.94 11.14 25.63
CA ILE A 32 6.35 12.06 26.63
C ILE A 32 7.44 12.93 27.26
N PHE A 33 8.57 12.34 27.64
CA PHE A 33 9.68 13.08 28.24
C PHE A 33 10.25 14.13 27.27
N ALA A 34 10.41 13.77 25.98
CA ALA A 34 10.82 14.69 24.93
C ALA A 34 9.82 15.86 24.75
N CYS A 35 8.51 15.59 24.82
CA CYS A 35 7.49 16.64 24.75
C CYS A 35 7.56 17.62 25.93
N VAL A 36 7.89 17.13 27.13
CA VAL A 36 8.04 17.98 28.33
C VAL A 36 9.29 18.85 28.25
N LEU A 37 10.40 18.30 27.75
CA LEU A 37 11.65 19.06 27.60
C LEU A 37 11.59 20.08 26.45
N PHE A 38 11.00 19.70 25.31
CA PHE A 38 10.94 20.52 24.09
C PHE A 38 9.52 21.00 23.82
N ARG A 39 8.90 21.71 24.77
CA ARG A 39 7.50 22.15 24.69
C ARG A 39 7.16 22.91 23.41
N ALA A 40 8.02 23.86 23.04
CA ALA A 40 7.90 24.67 21.83
C ALA A 40 7.93 23.80 20.55
N THR A 41 8.95 22.96 20.41
CA THR A 41 9.05 22.03 19.27
C THR A 41 7.89 21.03 19.23
N ALA A 42 7.45 20.52 20.39
CA ALA A 42 6.33 19.60 20.49
C ALA A 42 5.03 20.24 19.98
N LEU A 43 4.75 21.50 20.34
CA LEU A 43 3.59 22.23 19.85
C LEU A 43 3.62 22.38 18.32
N LEU A 44 4.76 22.80 17.76
CA LEU A 44 4.95 22.93 16.31
C LEU A 44 4.71 21.61 15.59
N VAL A 45 5.30 20.51 16.07
CA VAL A 45 5.12 19.18 15.48
C VAL A 45 3.69 18.68 15.63
N CYS A 46 3.04 18.92 16.76
CA CYS A 46 1.64 18.53 16.97
C CYS A 46 0.70 19.19 15.95
N VAL A 47 0.86 20.49 15.70
CA VAL A 47 0.06 21.22 14.70
C VAL A 47 0.47 20.80 13.29
N GLY A 48 1.77 20.75 13.01
CA GLY A 48 2.29 20.40 11.69
C GLY A 48 1.98 18.99 11.23
N MET A 49 1.85 18.04 12.16
CA MET A 49 1.54 16.64 11.86
C MET A 49 0.04 16.34 11.74
N LEU A 50 -0.86 17.32 11.88
CA LEU A 50 -2.31 17.12 11.71
C LEU A 50 -2.68 16.46 10.37
N PRO A 51 -2.10 16.84 9.21
CA PRO A 51 -2.37 16.16 7.94
C PRO A 51 -1.95 14.68 7.95
N THR A 52 -0.85 14.35 8.63
CA THR A 52 -0.39 12.96 8.80
C THR A 52 -1.42 12.15 9.56
N ILE A 53 -1.92 12.68 10.68
CA ILE A 53 -2.95 12.02 11.49
C ILE A 53 -4.20 11.76 10.64
N ALA A 54 -4.67 12.76 9.90
CA ALA A 54 -5.79 12.61 8.98
C ALA A 54 -5.53 11.52 7.92
N ALA A 55 -4.32 11.48 7.33
CA ALA A 55 -3.95 10.46 6.35
C ALA A 55 -3.96 9.04 6.94
N PHE A 56 -3.47 8.86 8.16
CA PHE A 56 -3.49 7.56 8.86
C PHE A 56 -4.90 7.14 9.27
N MET A 57 -5.80 8.08 9.57
CA MET A 57 -7.21 7.79 9.87
C MET A 57 -7.98 7.36 8.62
N VAL A 58 -7.73 8.00 7.48
CA VAL A 58 -8.40 7.69 6.21
C VAL A 58 -7.85 6.40 5.58
N THR A 59 -6.57 6.11 5.77
CA THR A 59 -5.91 4.98 5.09
C THR A 59 -5.99 3.70 5.91
N SER A 60 -6.77 2.72 5.45
CA SER A 60 -6.87 1.39 6.07
C SER A 60 -6.18 0.28 5.24
N GLY A 61 -5.71 -0.77 5.92
CA GLY A 61 -5.32 -2.04 5.28
C GLY A 61 -4.06 -1.99 4.41
N TYR A 62 -4.16 -2.54 3.19
CA TYR A 62 -3.06 -2.72 2.21
C TYR A 62 -2.37 -1.41 1.80
N TYR A 63 -3.06 -0.28 1.92
CA TYR A 63 -2.57 1.02 1.44
C TYR A 63 -1.77 1.81 2.48
N ARG A 64 -1.36 1.22 3.61
CA ARG A 64 -0.61 1.92 4.67
C ARG A 64 0.70 2.55 4.18
N ALA A 65 1.32 2.02 3.13
CA ALA A 65 2.49 2.63 2.48
C ALA A 65 2.25 4.10 2.09
N LYS A 66 1.03 4.43 1.64
CA LYS A 66 0.63 5.81 1.31
C LYS A 66 0.67 6.71 2.54
N ALA A 67 0.12 6.25 3.67
CA ALA A 67 0.11 7.02 4.91
C ALA A 67 1.53 7.26 5.44
N TYR A 68 2.43 6.27 5.33
CA TYR A 68 3.84 6.46 5.67
C TYR A 68 4.54 7.47 4.77
N ALA A 69 4.32 7.42 3.46
CA ALA A 69 4.90 8.39 2.52
C ALA A 69 4.46 9.82 2.84
N ILE A 70 3.16 10.03 3.10
CA ILE A 70 2.61 11.33 3.52
C ILE A 70 3.22 11.77 4.85
N GLY A 71 3.33 10.87 5.83
CA GLY A 71 3.88 11.20 7.14
C GLY A 71 5.34 11.62 7.09
N ILE A 72 6.18 10.91 6.33
CA ILE A 72 7.60 11.24 6.17
C ILE A 72 7.76 12.57 5.44
N LEU A 73 7.02 12.79 4.35
CA LEU A 73 7.12 14.04 3.60
C LEU A 73 6.58 15.23 4.39
N ASN A 74 5.48 15.06 5.13
CA ASN A 74 4.96 16.09 6.02
C ASN A 74 6.00 16.45 7.11
N PHE A 75 6.67 15.43 7.67
CA PHE A 75 7.71 15.66 8.67
C PHE A 75 8.91 16.40 8.08
N ALA A 76 9.32 16.04 6.86
CA ALA A 76 10.36 16.76 6.14
C ALA A 76 10.01 18.24 5.91
N GLY A 77 8.74 18.56 5.64
CA GLY A 77 8.27 19.94 5.53
C GLY A 77 8.23 20.71 6.86
N CYS A 78 8.13 20.01 7.99
CA CYS A 78 8.24 20.63 9.31
C CYS A 78 9.70 20.93 9.70
N THR A 79 10.67 20.16 9.20
CA THR A 79 12.10 20.29 9.52
C THR A 79 12.67 21.71 9.42
N PRO A 80 12.49 22.49 8.34
CA PRO A 80 13.08 23.84 8.28
C PRO A 80 12.55 24.78 9.39
N PHE A 81 11.29 24.61 9.78
CA PHE A 81 10.67 25.39 10.85
C PHE A 81 11.14 24.96 12.24
N ILE A 82 11.38 23.66 12.43
CA ILE A 82 12.02 23.13 13.64
C ILE A 82 13.43 23.69 13.78
N LEU A 83 14.22 23.70 12.70
CA LEU A 83 15.58 24.26 12.71
C LEU A 83 15.58 25.77 12.97
N LYS A 84 14.64 26.50 12.38
CA LYS A 84 14.46 27.95 12.64
C LYS A 84 14.14 28.21 14.11
N LEU A 85 13.25 27.41 14.70
CA LEU A 85 12.87 27.51 16.10
C LEU A 85 14.04 27.22 17.05
N TRP A 86 14.86 26.21 16.73
CA TRP A 86 16.06 25.89 17.52
C TRP A 86 17.12 26.99 17.43
N GLY A 87 17.24 27.64 16.26
CA GLY A 87 18.12 28.79 16.08
C GLY A 87 17.66 30.05 16.82
N SER A 88 16.36 30.17 17.12
CA SER A 88 15.78 31.34 17.79
C SER A 88 15.61 31.19 19.31
N GLY A 89 16.19 30.15 19.93
CA GLY A 89 16.15 29.95 21.39
C GLY A 89 15.08 28.96 21.88
N ASN A 90 14.26 28.40 21.00
CA ASN A 90 13.19 27.45 21.34
C ASN A 90 12.19 27.99 22.39
N ASP A 91 11.91 29.29 22.31
CA ASP A 91 10.93 29.96 23.16
C ASP A 91 9.50 29.68 22.73
N PHE A 92 8.57 29.78 23.68
CA PHE A 92 7.15 29.50 23.42
C PHE A 92 6.52 30.56 22.51
N ASP A 93 6.85 31.84 22.71
CA ASP A 93 6.32 32.95 21.92
C ASP A 93 6.75 32.85 20.45
N SER A 94 8.01 32.46 20.20
CA SER A 94 8.52 32.24 18.83
C SER A 94 7.76 31.16 18.06
N VAL A 95 7.23 30.13 18.75
CA VAL A 95 6.40 29.10 18.11
C VAL A 95 5.03 29.65 17.76
N ILE A 96 4.43 30.43 18.67
CA ILE A 96 3.13 31.03 18.42
C ILE A 96 3.22 31.97 17.22
N ASP A 97 4.24 32.82 17.16
CA ASP A 97 4.48 33.69 16.01
C ASP A 97 4.58 32.89 14.71
N LEU A 98 5.35 31.79 14.73
CA LEU A 98 5.52 30.92 13.57
C LEU A 98 4.22 30.20 13.16
N LEU A 99 3.39 29.80 14.13
CA LEU A 99 2.10 29.15 13.86
C LEU A 99 1.00 30.14 13.46
N THR A 100 1.12 31.41 13.85
CA THR A 100 0.17 32.46 13.41
C THR A 100 0.45 32.96 12.00
N ASP A 101 1.66 32.71 11.46
CA ASP A 101 1.98 33.02 10.08
C ASP A 101 1.28 32.05 9.10
N PRO A 102 0.36 32.52 8.25
CA PRO A 102 -0.34 31.67 7.30
C PRO A 102 0.59 31.02 6.28
N ILE A 103 1.70 31.67 5.91
CA ILE A 103 2.66 31.14 4.94
C ILE A 103 3.33 29.90 5.49
N VAL A 104 3.69 29.90 6.78
CA VAL A 104 4.29 28.74 7.45
C VAL A 104 3.35 27.54 7.38
N ILE A 105 2.08 27.71 7.77
CA ILE A 105 1.11 26.61 7.78
C ILE A 105 0.90 26.08 6.35
N ILE A 106 0.79 26.97 5.36
CA ILE A 106 0.63 26.58 3.96
C ILE A 106 1.83 25.74 3.51
N VAL A 107 3.06 26.22 3.71
CA VAL A 107 4.27 25.50 3.29
C VAL A 107 4.37 24.14 3.99
N MET A 108 4.08 24.11 5.29
CA MET A 108 4.08 22.89 6.09
C MET A 108 3.09 21.87 5.53
N TYR A 109 1.85 22.27 5.24
CA TYR A 109 0.83 21.34 4.74
C TYR A 109 0.99 21.01 3.25
N MET A 110 1.59 21.88 2.46
CA MET A 110 1.97 21.61 1.07
C MET A 110 2.92 20.42 0.97
N SER A 111 3.79 20.22 1.96
CA SER A 111 4.65 19.04 2.01
C SER A 111 3.86 17.74 2.17
N ALA A 112 2.76 17.75 2.95
CA ALA A 112 1.85 16.61 3.07
C ALA A 112 1.14 16.31 1.73
N VAL A 113 0.73 17.35 1.00
CA VAL A 113 0.19 17.21 -0.37
C VAL A 113 1.24 16.61 -1.31
N GLY A 114 2.51 17.03 -1.17
CA GLY A 114 3.64 16.42 -1.87
C GLY A 114 3.73 14.91 -1.64
N GLY A 115 3.41 14.43 -0.44
CA GLY A 115 3.33 13.00 -0.12
C GLY A 115 2.25 12.25 -0.91
N TYR A 116 1.08 12.86 -1.10
CA TYR A 116 0.04 12.31 -1.97
C TYR A 116 0.49 12.26 -3.43
N MET A 117 1.12 13.33 -3.90
CA MET A 117 1.60 13.45 -5.27
C MET A 117 2.71 12.42 -5.56
N LEU A 118 3.64 12.22 -4.63
CA LEU A 118 4.67 11.21 -4.71
C LEU A 118 4.06 9.81 -4.82
N ASN A 119 3.10 9.48 -3.95
CA ASN A 119 2.43 8.18 -4.01
C ASN A 119 1.72 7.96 -5.35
N TRP A 120 1.02 8.97 -5.88
CA TRP A 120 0.38 8.86 -7.20
C TRP A 120 1.39 8.65 -8.32
N CYS A 121 2.51 9.39 -8.30
CA CYS A 121 3.57 9.23 -9.29
C CYS A 121 4.16 7.82 -9.23
N CYS A 122 4.56 7.35 -8.04
CA CYS A 122 5.13 6.01 -7.86
C CYS A 122 4.15 4.90 -8.24
N VAL A 123 2.90 4.97 -7.82
CA VAL A 123 1.88 3.95 -8.15
C VAL A 123 1.64 3.92 -9.65
N SER A 124 1.51 5.07 -10.30
CA SER A 124 1.34 5.16 -11.76
C SER A 124 2.52 4.53 -12.49
N PHE A 125 3.74 4.88 -12.10
CA PHE A 125 4.95 4.34 -12.70
C PHE A 125 5.07 2.82 -12.53
N VAL A 126 4.87 2.31 -11.31
CA VAL A 126 4.93 0.87 -11.03
C VAL A 126 3.85 0.10 -11.80
N SER A 127 2.65 0.66 -11.91
CA SER A 127 1.55 0.03 -12.62
C SER A 127 1.86 -0.16 -14.11
N SER A 128 2.45 0.84 -14.76
CA SER A 128 2.89 0.75 -16.16
C SER A 128 3.96 -0.32 -16.34
N LEU A 129 4.96 -0.37 -15.47
CA LEU A 129 6.00 -1.41 -15.53
C LEU A 129 5.45 -2.82 -15.31
N MET A 130 4.51 -2.99 -14.39
CA MET A 130 3.85 -4.28 -14.16
C MET A 130 3.03 -4.71 -15.37
N TYR A 131 2.35 -3.78 -16.03
CA TYR A 131 1.58 -4.05 -17.23
C TYR A 131 2.48 -4.50 -18.40
N GLU A 132 3.62 -3.84 -18.62
CA GLU A 132 4.60 -4.25 -19.63
C GLU A 132 5.22 -5.62 -19.33
N LYS A 133 5.58 -5.88 -18.07
CA LYS A 133 6.06 -7.20 -17.65
C LYS A 133 5.01 -8.29 -17.87
N GLY A 134 3.74 -7.99 -17.63
CA GLY A 134 2.62 -8.89 -17.92
C GLY A 134 2.55 -9.25 -19.40
N LYS A 135 2.63 -8.26 -20.30
CA LYS A 135 2.67 -8.48 -21.76
C LYS A 135 3.87 -9.32 -22.19
N MET A 136 5.06 -9.00 -21.67
CA MET A 136 6.28 -9.76 -21.93
C MET A 136 6.14 -11.22 -21.49
N ARG A 137 5.54 -11.45 -20.33
CA ARG A 137 5.27 -12.79 -19.81
C ARG A 137 4.30 -13.55 -20.71
N ILE A 138 3.19 -12.93 -21.12
CA ILE A 138 2.22 -13.54 -22.03
C ILE A 138 2.90 -13.91 -23.35
N LYS A 139 3.65 -12.99 -23.96
CA LYS A 139 4.40 -13.23 -25.20
C LYS A 139 5.40 -14.40 -25.07
N SER A 140 6.07 -14.52 -23.92
CA SER A 140 6.98 -15.64 -23.68
C SER A 140 6.26 -16.99 -23.56
N ILE A 141 5.05 -16.99 -23.00
CA ILE A 141 4.20 -18.18 -22.90
C ILE A 141 3.65 -18.57 -24.27
N GLU A 142 3.19 -17.59 -25.06
CA GLU A 142 2.71 -17.80 -26.44
C GLU A 142 3.82 -18.38 -27.33
N LYS A 143 5.01 -17.79 -27.31
CA LYS A 143 6.17 -18.33 -28.04
C LYS A 143 6.47 -19.77 -27.63
N ARG A 144 6.42 -20.06 -26.33
CA ARG A 144 6.66 -21.43 -25.84
C ARG A 144 5.56 -22.39 -26.26
N ARG A 145 4.32 -21.93 -26.32
CA ARG A 145 3.18 -22.71 -26.81
C ARG A 145 3.35 -23.02 -28.31
N GLU A 146 3.76 -22.05 -29.12
CA GLU A 146 4.04 -22.25 -30.55
C GLU A 146 5.15 -23.30 -30.77
N GLU A 147 6.27 -23.21 -30.03
CA GLU A 147 7.36 -24.20 -30.08
C GLU A 147 6.89 -25.62 -29.71
N LEU A 148 5.95 -25.73 -28.75
CA LEU A 148 5.39 -27.03 -28.35
C LEU A 148 4.44 -27.57 -29.43
N VAL A 149 3.62 -26.72 -30.04
CA VAL A 149 2.71 -27.10 -31.13
C VAL A 149 3.48 -27.55 -32.36
N GLU A 150 4.58 -26.88 -32.71
CA GLU A 150 5.44 -27.29 -33.83
C GLU A 150 6.04 -28.69 -33.63
N ARG A 151 6.47 -28.98 -32.38
CA ARG A 151 7.16 -30.25 -32.07
C ARG A 151 6.23 -31.43 -31.77
N TRP A 152 5.05 -31.16 -31.24
CA TRP A 152 4.15 -32.19 -30.69
C TRP A 152 2.73 -32.13 -31.27
N GLY A 153 2.43 -31.19 -32.17
CA GLY A 153 1.09 -31.01 -32.76
C GLY A 153 0.15 -30.15 -31.89
N GLU A 154 -1.05 -29.88 -32.41
CA GLU A 154 -2.06 -29.03 -31.74
C GLU A 154 -2.56 -29.60 -30.40
N GLU A 155 -2.32 -30.88 -30.14
CA GLU A 155 -2.79 -31.65 -28.98
C GLU A 155 -2.27 -31.11 -27.63
N VAL A 156 -1.07 -30.52 -27.60
CA VAL A 156 -0.43 -29.97 -26.37
C VAL A 156 -1.01 -28.62 -25.94
N THR A 157 -1.93 -28.07 -26.74
CA THR A 157 -2.51 -26.75 -26.53
C THR A 157 -3.52 -26.70 -25.37
N GLY A 158 -4.05 -27.85 -24.96
CA GLY A 158 -5.14 -27.93 -23.97
C GLY A 158 -6.49 -27.40 -24.49
N SER A 159 -6.59 -27.11 -25.79
CA SER A 159 -7.84 -26.72 -26.47
C SER A 159 -8.69 -27.92 -26.89
N ILE A 160 -8.10 -29.11 -26.95
CA ILE A 160 -8.77 -30.36 -27.31
C ILE A 160 -9.11 -31.09 -26.00
N PRO A 161 -10.38 -31.52 -25.79
CA PRO A 161 -10.74 -32.29 -24.62
C PRO A 161 -10.02 -33.65 -24.64
N LEU A 162 -9.50 -34.07 -23.49
CA LEU A 162 -8.78 -35.33 -23.32
C LEU A 162 -9.73 -36.41 -22.77
N ASP A 163 -9.55 -37.66 -23.20
CA ASP A 163 -10.22 -38.84 -22.62
C ASP A 163 -9.68 -39.11 -21.19
N PRO A 164 -10.32 -39.97 -20.34
CA PRO A 164 -9.82 -40.30 -19.01
C PRO A 164 -8.37 -40.80 -18.97
N ASP A 165 -7.89 -41.39 -20.06
CA ASP A 165 -6.52 -41.89 -20.23
C ASP A 165 -5.53 -40.81 -20.73
N GLY A 166 -5.99 -39.58 -20.98
CA GLY A 166 -5.15 -38.43 -21.34
C GLY A 166 -4.84 -38.28 -22.83
N PHE A 167 -5.47 -39.07 -23.70
CA PHE A 167 -5.36 -38.92 -25.15
C PHE A 167 -6.34 -37.87 -25.68
N PRO A 168 -5.95 -37.09 -26.71
CA PRO A 168 -6.84 -36.11 -27.33
C PRO A 168 -8.00 -36.82 -28.02
N LEU A 169 -9.22 -36.47 -27.62
CA LEU A 169 -10.40 -36.86 -28.37
C LEU A 169 -10.31 -36.12 -29.72
N GLU A 170 -10.20 -36.87 -30.81
CA GLU A 170 -10.04 -36.33 -32.17
C GLU A 170 -10.92 -35.08 -32.33
N SER A 171 -10.28 -33.93 -32.59
CA SER A 171 -11.04 -32.75 -32.98
C SER A 171 -11.74 -33.16 -34.26
N ASP A 172 -13.05 -33.32 -34.18
CA ASP A 172 -13.88 -33.73 -35.30
C ASP A 172 -13.91 -32.61 -36.35
N LYS A 173 -12.83 -32.48 -37.12
CA LYS A 173 -12.78 -31.70 -38.36
C LYS A 173 -13.82 -32.22 -39.37
N ALA A 174 -14.40 -33.41 -39.14
CA ALA A 174 -15.46 -34.00 -39.96
C ALA A 174 -16.91 -33.67 -39.51
N SER A 175 -17.17 -33.10 -38.31
CA SER A 175 -18.49 -32.55 -37.94
C SER A 175 -18.68 -31.11 -38.42
N LEU A 176 -17.61 -30.31 -38.47
CA LEU A 176 -17.67 -28.94 -38.98
C LEU A 176 -17.87 -28.88 -40.50
N ARG A 177 -17.53 -29.94 -41.25
CA ARG A 177 -17.82 -30.07 -42.70
C ARG A 177 -19.21 -30.62 -43.04
N ARG A 178 -19.97 -31.13 -42.07
CA ARG A 178 -21.31 -31.71 -42.30
C ARG A 178 -22.47 -30.74 -42.06
N LYS A 179 -22.17 -29.47 -41.78
CA LYS A 179 -23.18 -28.42 -41.48
C LYS A 179 -23.22 -27.25 -42.47
N PHE A 180 -22.65 -27.41 -43.66
CA PHE A 180 -22.86 -26.51 -44.79
C PHE A 180 -23.14 -27.32 -46.05
#